data_AF-A0A0F9SC09-F1
#
_entry.id   AF-A0A0F9SC09-F1
#
_cell.length_a   1.000
_cell.length_b   1.000
_cell.length_c   1.000
_cell.angle_alpha   90.00
_cell.angle_beta   90.00
_cell.angle_gamma   90.00
#
_symmetry.space_group_name_H-M   'P 1'
#
loop_
_entity.id
_entity.type
_entity.pdbx_description
1 polymer ?
#
loop_
_entity_poly.entity_id
_entity_poly.type
_entity_poly.pdbx_seq_one_letter_code
_entity_poly.pdbx_strand_id
1 'polypeptide(L)' 'MKIKIKSRDVVRKQFYTYCPHQKCGDEIKGNSESHVELNLKFHLDKHKFGKKKKK' A
#
# COMPACT_ATOMS: atom_id res chain seq x y z
N MET A 1 29.93 0.01 26.79
CA MET A 1 28.57 0.24 27.33
C MET A 1 27.54 -0.29 26.33
N LYS A 2 26.63 -1.19 26.73
CA LYS A 2 25.56 -1.67 25.84
C LYS A 2 24.43 -0.64 25.80
N ILE A 3 24.15 -0.09 24.62
CA ILE A 3 23.03 0.83 24.40
C ILE A 3 21.73 0.05 24.66
N LYS A 4 20.95 0.46 25.67
CA LYS A 4 19.64 -0.14 25.97
C LYS A 4 18.63 0.37 24.94
N ILE A 5 18.20 -0.50 24.03
CA ILE A 5 17.12 -0.21 23.07
C ILE A 5 15.81 -0.04 23.86
N LYS A 6 15.11 1.08 23.64
CA LYS A 6 13.80 1.38 24.25
C LYS A 6 12.72 1.41 23.17
N SER A 7 11.58 0.78 23.44
CA SER A 7 10.39 0.90 22.60
C SER A 7 9.53 2.09 23.05
N ARG A 8 8.73 2.63 22.13
CA ARG A 8 7.73 3.67 22.39
C ARG A 8 6.51 3.41 21.52
N ASP A 9 5.33 3.49 22.13
CA ASP A 9 4.06 3.53 21.40
C ASP A 9 3.90 4.87 20.69
N VAL A 10 3.60 4.79 19.38
CA VAL A 10 3.40 5.96 18.53
C VAL A 10 2.07 5.82 17.82
N VAL A 11 1.16 6.78 18.05
CA VAL A 11 -0.08 6.88 17.27
C VAL A 11 0.26 7.50 15.91
N ARG A 12 0.24 6.70 14.85
CA ARG A 12 0.46 7.17 13.48
C ARG A 12 -0.88 7.21 12.74
N LYS A 13 -1.16 8.33 12.07
CA LYS A 13 -2.27 8.39 11.12
C LYS A 13 -1.88 7.54 9.91
N GLN A 14 -2.64 6.49 9.64
CA GLN A 14 -2.50 5.66 8.45
C GLN A 14 -3.55 6.10 7.43
N PHE A 15 -3.11 6.35 6.21
CA PHE A 15 -3.98 6.70 5.09
C PHE A 15 -4.28 5.42 4.30
N TYR A 16 -5.50 5.30 3.82
CA TYR A 16 -5.91 4.16 3.01
C TYR A 16 -6.94 4.54 1.96
N THR A 17 -7.01 3.77 0.90
CA THR A 17 -8.06 3.83 -0.12
C THR A 17 -8.35 2.44 -0.67
N TYR A 18 -9.52 2.24 -1.25
CA TYR A 18 -9.84 0.98 -1.93
C TYR A 18 -9.57 1.10 -3.42
N CYS A 19 -9.11 -0.01 -4.01
CA CYS A 19 -8.96 -0.08 -5.45
C CYS A 19 -10.33 0.11 -6.14
N PRO A 20 -10.47 1.05 -7.10
CA PRO A 20 -11.74 1.30 -7.79
C PRO A 20 -12.12 0.21 -8.79
N HIS A 21 -11.28 -0.81 -8.99
CA HIS A 21 -11.58 -1.92 -9.87
C HIS A 21 -12.63 -2.84 -9.22
N GLN A 22 -13.84 -2.90 -9.80
CA GLN A 22 -15.03 -3.58 -9.21
C GLN A 22 -14.79 -5.02 -8.74
N LYS A 23 -13.81 -5.74 -9.30
CA LYS A 23 -13.49 -7.14 -8.94
C LYS A 23 -12.29 -7.29 -7.99
N CYS A 24 -11.63 -6.20 -7.64
CA CYS A 24 -10.42 -6.23 -6.85
C CYS A 24 -10.73 -6.02 -5.37
N GLY A 25 -11.35 -4.89 -5.01
CA GLY A 25 -11.68 -4.58 -3.61
C GLY A 25 -10.48 -4.44 -2.67
N ASP A 26 -9.24 -4.49 -3.19
CA ASP A 26 -8.04 -4.43 -2.36
C ASP A 26 -7.88 -3.07 -1.68
N GLU A 27 -7.49 -3.12 -0.41
CA GLU A 27 -7.20 -1.94 0.41
C GLU A 27 -5.73 -1.53 0.26
N ILE A 28 -5.51 -0.32 -0.24
CA ILE A 28 -4.18 0.26 -0.44
C ILE A 28 -3.89 1.21 0.71
N LYS A 29 -2.88 0.87 1.52
CA LYS A 29 -2.46 1.65 2.70
C LYS A 29 -1.15 2.38 2.45
N GLY A 30 -0.95 3.45 3.22
CA GLY A 30 0.27 4.24 3.23
C GLY A 30 0.39 5.11 4.47
N ASN A 31 1.61 5.57 4.72
CA ASN A 31 1.89 6.48 5.84
C ASN A 31 1.61 7.96 5.50
N SER A 32 1.35 8.25 4.22
CA SER A 32 1.02 9.57 3.66
C SER A 32 0.13 9.38 2.44
N GLU A 33 -0.64 10.41 2.05
CA GLU A 33 -1.49 10.38 0.85
C GLU A 33 -0.70 10.03 -0.42
N SER A 34 0.44 10.68 -0.66
CA SER A 34 1.29 10.40 -1.83
C SER A 34 1.80 8.95 -1.86
N HIS A 35 1.96 8.31 -0.70
CA HIS A 35 2.36 6.91 -0.62
C HIS A 35 1.19 5.99 -1.01
N VAL A 36 -0.03 6.33 -0.59
CA VAL A 36 -1.25 5.63 -1.01
C VAL A 36 -1.45 5.77 -2.52
N GLU A 37 -1.27 6.97 -3.08
CA GLU A 37 -1.39 7.22 -4.52
C GLU A 37 -0.36 6.43 -5.34
N LEU A 38 0.89 6.40 -4.90
CA LEU A 38 1.95 5.63 -5.55
C LEU A 38 1.64 4.13 -5.53
N ASN A 39 1.23 3.61 -4.36
CA ASN A 39 0.87 2.20 -4.21
C ASN A 39 -0.36 1.85 -5.05
N LEU A 40 -1.35 2.75 -5.12
CA LEU A 40 -2.54 2.59 -5.95
C LEU A 40 -2.16 2.57 -7.43
N LYS A 41 -1.25 3.44 -7.88
CA LYS A 41 -0.77 3.47 -9.27
C LYS A 41 -0.09 2.15 -9.65
N PHE A 42 0.82 1.63 -8.83
CA PHE A 42 1.46 0.33 -9.07
C PHE A 42 0.47 -0.82 -9.04
N HIS A 43 -0.50 -0.77 -8.13
CA HIS A 43 -1.55 -1.76 -8.04
C HIS A 43 -2.45 -1.77 -9.31
N LEU A 44 -2.86 -0.58 -9.79
CA LEU A 44 -3.63 -0.44 -11.04
C LEU A 44 -2.83 -0.86 -12.28
N ASP A 45 -1.52 -0.67 -12.27
CA ASP A 45 -0.63 -1.16 -13.32
C ASP A 45 -0.67 -2.70 -13.42
N LYS A 46 -0.68 -3.40 -12.27
CA LYS A 46 -0.87 -4.86 -12.25
C LYS A 46 -2.21 -5.30 -12.86
N HIS A 47 -3.29 -4.55 -12.68
CA HIS A 47 -4.58 -4.83 -13.35
C HIS A 47 -4.49 -4.69 -14.87
N LYS A 48 -3.72 -3.72 -15.36
CA LYS A 48 -3.54 -3.48 -16.81
C LYS A 48 -2.63 -4.53 -17.44
N PHE A 49 -1.56 -4.94 -16.77
CA PHE A 49 -0.54 -5.83 -17.33
C PHE A 49 -0.72 -7.32 -16.96
N GLY A 50 -1.67 -7.66 -16.08
CA GLY A 50 -1.99 -9.04 -15.68
C GLY A 50 -2.61 -9.94 -16.76
N LYS A 51 -2.89 -9.42 -17.97
CA LYS A 51 -3.40 -10.21 -19.11
C LYS A 51 -2.30 -10.62 -20.10
N LYS A 52 -1.21 -11.24 -19.65
CA LYS A 52 -0.37 -12.10 -20.52
C LYS A 52 0.11 -13.34 -19.77
N LYS A 53 -0.81 -14.24 -19.41
CA LYS A 53 -0.47 -15.66 -19.36
C LYS A 53 -0.24 -16.10 -20.81
N LYS A 54 1.01 -16.09 -21.27
CA LYS A 54 1.40 -16.85 -22.47
C LYS A 54 1.22 -18.33 -22.13
N LYS A 55 0.37 -18.97 -22.92
CA LYS A 55 0.17 -20.42 -22.98
C LYS A 55 1.45 -21.11 -23.42
#